data_AF-A0A819X7M7-F1
#
_entry.id   AF-A0A819X7M7-F1
#
_cell.length_a   1.000
_cell.length_b   1.000
_cell.length_c   1.000
_cell.angle_alpha   90.00
_cell.angle_beta   90.00
_cell.angle_gamma   90.00
#
_symmetry.space_group_name_H-M   'P 1'
#
loop_
_entity.id
_entity.type
_entity.pdbx_description
1 polymer ?
#
loop_
_entity_poly.entity_id
_entity_poly.type
_entity_poly.pdbx_seq_one_letter_code
_entity_poly.pdbx_strand_id
1 'polypeptide(L)'
;MAFNITYISINQSKTYGYISLLSDDEMLDAALILGASLRNTLTSYPLNILTLSDVSMNARKQLLNSNSGIISLIDVKQLEYRFNTLSMNTSRNIVCGFNKLHLWNLVNYTKLIYLDIDTMVVQNIDDLFEKPELNAALDIGGVVNTGVFVAQSLLKTFNDMMLLYKMSSSSYNRDDQRFINWYFTNSSNSKIHYLPLEYNRISWHKDYQIWDEVQAQAKIIHFAGKSKPWSFFYMPHRNWERNIEGQLFYKWKQMFEIVQKTIKQKG
;
A
#
# COMPACT_ATOMS: atom_id res chain seq x y z
N MET A 1 1.19 -33.83 43.28
CA MET A 1 1.77 -33.78 41.92
C MET A 1 1.52 -32.39 41.36
N ALA A 2 2.56 -31.55 41.31
CA ALA A 2 2.46 -30.21 40.75
C ALA A 2 2.67 -30.28 39.24
N PHE A 3 1.70 -29.81 38.45
CA PHE A 3 1.84 -29.66 37.02
C PHE A 3 2.73 -28.44 36.75
N ASN A 4 3.99 -28.68 36.38
CA ASN A 4 4.85 -27.64 35.82
C ASN A 4 4.35 -27.31 34.41
N ILE A 5 3.65 -26.20 34.27
CA ILE A 5 3.34 -25.61 32.97
C ILE A 5 4.61 -24.88 32.52
N THR A 6 5.39 -25.53 31.67
CA THR A 6 6.51 -24.89 30.98
C THR A 6 5.93 -23.95 29.92
N TYR A 7 5.91 -22.65 30.21
CA TYR A 7 5.69 -21.66 29.17
C TYR A 7 6.90 -21.69 28.24
N ILE A 8 6.74 -22.35 27.09
CA ILE A 8 7.66 -22.18 25.96
C ILE A 8 7.48 -20.71 25.54
N SER A 9 8.45 -19.85 25.89
CA SER A 9 8.54 -18.53 25.29
C SER A 9 8.82 -18.76 23.81
N ILE A 10 7.80 -18.67 22.97
CA ILE A 10 8.01 -18.55 21.53
C ILE A 10 8.66 -17.18 21.36
N ASN A 11 9.99 -17.15 21.30
CA ASN A 11 10.72 -16.02 20.73
C ASN A 11 10.34 -15.97 19.24
N GLN A 12 9.14 -15.48 18.93
CA GLN A 12 8.82 -15.07 17.58
C GLN A 12 9.79 -13.94 17.28
N SER A 13 10.77 -14.21 16.43
CA SER A 13 11.66 -13.18 15.89
C SER A 13 10.77 -12.05 15.37
N LYS A 14 10.90 -10.85 15.94
CA LYS A 14 10.13 -9.68 15.52
C LYS A 14 10.39 -9.46 14.03
N THR A 15 9.42 -9.76 13.17
CA THR A 15 9.58 -9.50 11.73
C THR A 15 8.99 -8.15 11.37
N TYR A 16 9.72 -7.45 10.50
CA TYR A 16 9.38 -6.16 9.92
C TYR A 16 9.38 -6.33 8.41
N GLY A 17 8.49 -5.63 7.71
CA GLY A 17 8.47 -5.68 6.26
C GLY A 17 7.50 -4.68 5.68
N TYR A 18 7.73 -4.41 4.40
CA TYR A 18 6.79 -3.68 3.57
C TYR A 18 5.71 -4.64 3.08
N ILE A 19 4.47 -4.18 3.09
CA ILE A 19 3.33 -4.94 2.57
C ILE A 19 2.59 -4.09 1.55
N SER A 20 2.20 -4.70 0.44
CA SER A 20 1.28 -4.10 -0.53
C SER A 20 0.15 -5.07 -0.87
N LEU A 21 -0.86 -4.63 -1.61
CA LEU A 21 -2.01 -5.43 -2.02
C LEU A 21 -2.16 -5.38 -3.54
N LEU A 22 -2.20 -6.55 -4.16
CA LEU A 22 -2.51 -6.74 -5.57
C LEU A 22 -3.80 -7.54 -5.71
N SER A 23 -4.82 -6.92 -6.29
CA SER A 23 -6.14 -7.53 -6.46
C SER A 23 -6.31 -8.28 -7.77
N ASP A 24 -5.64 -7.86 -8.84
CA ASP A 24 -5.69 -8.46 -10.18
C ASP A 24 -4.40 -8.18 -10.96
N ASP A 25 -4.36 -8.62 -12.21
CA ASP A 25 -3.18 -8.49 -13.08
C ASP A 25 -2.99 -7.07 -13.65
N GLU A 26 -4.00 -6.18 -13.58
CA GLU A 26 -3.96 -4.85 -14.21
C GLU A 26 -2.83 -3.99 -13.65
N MET A 27 -2.55 -4.15 -12.36
CA MET A 27 -1.56 -3.37 -11.61
C MET A 27 -0.22 -4.12 -11.44
N LEU A 28 0.02 -5.19 -12.21
CA LEU A 28 1.24 -5.99 -12.10
C LEU A 28 2.51 -5.15 -12.33
N ASP A 29 2.54 -4.31 -13.36
CA ASP A 29 3.70 -3.45 -13.63
C ASP A 29 3.96 -2.48 -12.47
N ALA A 30 2.91 -1.93 -11.87
CA ALA A 30 3.02 -1.04 -10.72
C ALA A 30 3.62 -1.79 -9.50
N ALA A 31 3.22 -3.04 -9.27
CA ALA A 31 3.77 -3.89 -8.22
C ALA A 31 5.28 -4.13 -8.39
N LEU A 32 5.69 -4.44 -9.63
CA LEU A 32 7.09 -4.68 -9.98
C LEU A 32 7.93 -3.41 -9.82
N ILE A 33 7.38 -2.25 -10.19
CA ILE A 33 7.99 -0.94 -10.01
C ILE A 33 8.15 -0.60 -8.54
N LEU A 34 7.11 -0.80 -7.72
CA LEU A 34 7.16 -0.58 -6.28
C LEU A 34 8.31 -1.38 -5.65
N GLY A 35 8.36 -2.69 -5.92
CA GLY A 35 9.46 -3.53 -5.45
C GLY A 35 10.82 -3.00 -5.90
N ALA A 36 10.98 -2.77 -7.21
CA ALA A 36 12.26 -2.33 -7.76
C ALA A 36 12.71 -0.99 -7.17
N SER A 37 11.76 -0.10 -6.89
CA SER A 37 12.01 1.21 -6.28
C SER A 37 12.51 1.09 -4.83
N LEU A 38 11.90 0.22 -4.02
CA LEU A 38 12.38 -0.10 -2.67
C LEU A 38 13.79 -0.70 -2.69
N ARG A 39 14.03 -1.66 -3.60
CA ARG A 39 15.34 -2.29 -3.76
C ARG A 39 16.41 -1.28 -4.20
N ASN A 40 16.10 -0.43 -5.17
CA ASN A 40 17.03 0.57 -5.70
C ASN A 40 17.35 1.67 -4.68
N THR A 41 16.46 1.89 -3.70
CA THR A 41 16.69 2.76 -2.55
C THR A 41 17.31 2.03 -1.36
N LEU A 42 17.82 0.80 -1.58
CA LEU A 42 18.63 0.02 -0.65
C LEU A 42 17.91 -0.30 0.66
N THR A 43 16.61 -0.64 0.59
CA THR A 43 15.87 -1.17 1.75
C THR A 43 16.58 -2.38 2.36
N SER A 44 16.61 -2.45 3.68
CA SER A 44 17.05 -3.66 4.42
C SER A 44 15.91 -4.64 4.71
N TYR A 45 14.66 -4.26 4.40
CA TYR A 45 13.46 -5.01 4.77
C TYR A 45 12.75 -5.60 3.55
N PRO A 46 12.13 -6.79 3.70
CA PRO A 46 11.45 -7.46 2.60
C PRO A 46 10.17 -6.74 2.19
N LEU A 47 9.85 -6.78 0.89
CA LEU A 47 8.50 -6.48 0.39
C LEU A 47 7.73 -7.78 0.16
N ASN A 48 6.52 -7.85 0.70
CA ASN A 48 5.58 -8.94 0.44
C ASN A 48 4.26 -8.40 -0.09
N ILE A 49 3.61 -9.15 -0.98
CA ILE A 49 2.38 -8.72 -1.64
C ILE A 49 1.24 -9.61 -1.17
N LEU A 50 0.20 -8.99 -0.59
CA LEU A 50 -1.09 -9.65 -0.40
C LEU A 50 -1.74 -9.85 -1.77
N THR A 51 -2.15 -11.07 -2.08
CA THR A 51 -2.76 -11.42 -3.36
C THR A 51 -4.17 -11.97 -3.20
N LEU A 52 -5.07 -11.55 -4.08
CA LEU A 52 -6.41 -12.12 -4.21
C LEU A 52 -6.43 -13.27 -5.23
N SER A 53 -7.58 -13.97 -5.31
CA SER A 53 -7.78 -15.07 -6.25
C SER A 53 -7.70 -14.66 -7.71
N ASP A 54 -8.00 -13.40 -8.02
CA ASP A 54 -8.02 -12.88 -9.38
C ASP A 54 -6.60 -12.60 -9.94
N VAL A 55 -5.56 -12.65 -9.10
CA VAL A 55 -4.17 -12.54 -9.56
C VAL A 55 -3.73 -13.87 -10.17
N SER A 56 -3.44 -13.86 -11.47
CA SER A 56 -3.14 -15.07 -12.23
C SER A 56 -1.83 -15.73 -11.81
N MET A 57 -1.69 -17.02 -12.09
CA MET A 57 -0.43 -17.74 -11.88
C MET A 57 0.73 -17.15 -12.70
N ASN A 58 0.44 -16.54 -13.85
CA ASN A 58 1.47 -15.88 -14.65
C ASN A 58 1.95 -14.60 -13.96
N ALA A 59 1.04 -13.76 -13.47
CA ALA A 59 1.40 -12.57 -12.70
C ALA A 59 2.19 -12.94 -11.43
N ARG A 60 1.76 -13.96 -10.69
CA ARG A 60 2.45 -14.48 -9.49
C ARG A 60 3.89 -14.91 -9.80
N LYS A 61 4.11 -15.63 -10.90
CA LYS A 61 5.45 -16.01 -11.36
C LYS A 61 6.30 -14.78 -11.68
N GLN A 62 5.74 -13.79 -12.35
CA GLN A 62 6.46 -12.55 -12.67
C GLN A 62 6.86 -11.77 -11.40
N LEU A 63 5.95 -11.63 -10.43
CA LEU A 63 6.23 -10.96 -9.15
C LEU A 63 7.47 -11.58 -8.47
N LEU A 64 7.54 -12.91 -8.38
CA LEU A 64 8.63 -13.61 -7.70
C LEU A 64 9.92 -13.71 -8.53
N ASN A 65 9.83 -13.78 -9.86
CA ASN A 65 11.00 -14.04 -10.71
C ASN A 65 11.66 -12.78 -11.29
N SER A 66 10.95 -11.65 -11.31
CA SER A 66 11.38 -10.37 -11.87
C SER A 66 12.61 -9.74 -11.23
N ASN A 67 13.11 -10.29 -10.12
CA ASN A 67 14.17 -9.68 -9.31
C ASN A 67 13.78 -8.23 -8.94
N SER A 68 12.50 -7.97 -8.72
CA SER A 68 11.99 -6.68 -8.26
C SER A 68 12.19 -6.47 -6.76
N GLY A 69 12.76 -7.42 -6.02
CA GLY A 69 12.87 -7.32 -4.56
C GLY A 69 11.60 -7.70 -3.80
N ILE A 70 10.55 -8.13 -4.50
CA ILE A 70 9.41 -8.83 -3.89
C ILE A 70 9.89 -10.22 -3.42
N ILE A 71 9.71 -10.52 -2.14
CA ILE A 71 10.24 -11.72 -1.50
C ILE A 71 9.19 -12.83 -1.43
N SER A 72 7.94 -12.50 -1.11
CA SER A 72 6.86 -13.50 -1.05
C SER A 72 5.49 -12.93 -1.38
N LEU A 73 4.56 -13.84 -1.69
CA LEU A 73 3.15 -13.55 -1.90
C LEU A 73 2.34 -14.19 -0.77
N ILE A 74 1.37 -13.45 -0.23
CA ILE A 74 0.51 -13.90 0.86
C ILE A 74 -0.93 -13.91 0.36
N ASP A 75 -1.49 -15.11 0.20
CA ASP A 75 -2.87 -15.23 -0.21
C ASP A 75 -3.82 -14.83 0.91
N VAL A 76 -4.73 -13.92 0.60
CA VAL A 76 -5.78 -13.48 1.53
C VAL A 76 -7.15 -13.69 0.93
N LYS A 77 -8.11 -14.04 1.78
CA LYS A 77 -9.50 -14.22 1.35
C LYS A 77 -10.11 -12.85 1.06
N GLN A 78 -10.62 -12.67 -0.16
CA GLN A 78 -11.33 -11.46 -0.51
C GLN A 78 -12.48 -11.18 0.46
N LEU A 79 -12.50 -9.98 1.03
CA LEU A 79 -13.62 -9.50 1.81
C LEU A 79 -14.79 -9.16 0.87
N GLU A 80 -15.98 -9.65 1.23
CA GLU A 80 -17.23 -9.29 0.56
C GLU A 80 -17.47 -7.78 0.74
N TYR A 81 -17.69 -7.05 -0.35
CA TYR A 81 -18.07 -5.64 -0.29
C TYR A 81 -19.56 -5.53 0.01
N ARG A 82 -19.89 -4.87 1.12
CA ARG A 82 -21.24 -4.91 1.71
C ARG A 82 -22.06 -3.64 1.53
N PHE A 83 -21.53 -2.64 0.82
CA PHE A 83 -22.19 -1.36 0.64
C PHE A 83 -22.94 -1.31 -0.71
N ASN A 84 -24.14 -0.71 -0.72
CA ASN A 84 -25.00 -0.69 -1.91
C ASN A 84 -24.33 0.05 -3.08
N THR A 85 -24.18 -0.67 -4.20
CA THR A 85 -23.50 -0.22 -5.43
C THR A 85 -24.36 0.68 -6.32
N LEU A 86 -25.66 0.79 -6.05
CA LEU A 86 -26.63 1.48 -6.92
C LEU A 86 -26.42 2.99 -7.11
N SER A 87 -25.50 3.62 -6.36
CA SER A 87 -25.24 5.07 -6.45
C SER A 87 -23.86 5.46 -6.98
N MET A 88 -22.97 4.49 -7.24
CA MET A 88 -21.57 4.79 -7.58
C MET A 88 -21.03 3.78 -8.58
N ASN A 89 -20.39 4.28 -9.65
CA ASN A 89 -19.39 3.57 -10.44
C ASN A 89 -18.25 3.13 -9.50
N THR A 90 -18.50 2.11 -8.68
CA THR A 90 -17.62 1.68 -7.60
C THR A 90 -16.45 0.97 -8.27
N SER A 91 -15.33 1.67 -8.39
CA SER A 91 -14.14 1.10 -9.00
C SER A 91 -13.67 -0.11 -8.19
N ARG A 92 -13.04 -1.07 -8.87
CA ARG A 92 -12.46 -2.26 -8.22
C ARG A 92 -11.54 -1.87 -7.06
N ASN A 93 -10.82 -0.76 -7.19
CA ASN A 93 -9.95 -0.23 -6.14
C ASN A 93 -10.70 0.03 -4.82
N ILE A 94 -11.93 0.55 -4.86
CA ILE A 94 -12.75 0.79 -3.67
C ILE A 94 -13.19 -0.54 -3.04
N VAL A 95 -13.64 -1.48 -3.88
CA VAL A 95 -14.09 -2.82 -3.45
C VAL A 95 -12.93 -3.58 -2.80
N CYS A 96 -11.77 -3.58 -3.44
CA CYS A 96 -10.61 -4.33 -3.02
C CYS A 96 -9.84 -3.65 -1.89
N GLY A 97 -9.97 -2.34 -1.68
CA GLY A 97 -9.29 -1.58 -0.64
C GLY A 97 -9.51 -2.12 0.77
N PHE A 98 -10.69 -2.67 1.07
CA PHE A 98 -10.96 -3.30 2.38
C PHE A 98 -10.06 -4.51 2.67
N ASN A 99 -9.44 -5.13 1.67
CA ASN A 99 -8.51 -6.22 1.92
C ASN A 99 -7.22 -5.75 2.61
N LYS A 100 -6.96 -4.43 2.70
CA LYS A 100 -5.95 -3.84 3.61
C LYS A 100 -6.21 -4.22 5.07
N LEU A 101 -7.44 -4.53 5.48
CA LEU A 101 -7.72 -4.95 6.86
C LEU A 101 -6.97 -6.23 7.25
N HIS A 102 -6.61 -7.10 6.29
CA HIS A 102 -5.81 -8.30 6.55
C HIS A 102 -4.40 -8.00 7.08
N LEU A 103 -3.90 -6.77 6.94
CA LEU A 103 -2.60 -6.35 7.49
C LEU A 103 -2.50 -6.60 9.01
N TRP A 104 -3.60 -6.41 9.74
CA TRP A 104 -3.65 -6.63 11.19
C TRP A 104 -3.77 -8.11 11.60
N ASN A 105 -3.94 -9.01 10.63
CA ASN A 105 -3.95 -10.46 10.82
C ASN A 105 -2.62 -11.13 10.45
N LEU A 106 -1.62 -10.36 10.01
CA LEU A 106 -0.29 -10.87 9.67
C LEU A 106 0.56 -11.09 10.94
N VAL A 107 0.11 -11.97 11.83
CA VAL A 107 0.64 -12.16 13.20
C VAL A 107 2.14 -12.47 13.29
N ASN A 108 2.78 -12.84 12.18
CA ASN A 108 4.23 -13.01 12.12
C ASN A 108 4.98 -11.67 12.15
N TYR A 109 4.33 -10.56 11.79
CA TYR A 109 4.89 -9.21 11.79
C TYR A 109 4.62 -8.52 13.14
N THR A 110 5.64 -7.87 13.67
CA THR A 110 5.46 -6.96 14.82
C THR A 110 5.02 -5.58 14.34
N LYS A 111 5.61 -5.11 13.23
CA LYS A 111 5.29 -3.84 12.59
C LYS A 111 5.48 -3.99 11.10
N LEU A 112 4.63 -3.33 10.34
CA LEU A 112 4.69 -3.31 8.88
C LEU A 112 4.47 -1.90 8.38
N ILE A 113 5.00 -1.63 7.18
CA ILE A 113 4.69 -0.41 6.42
C ILE A 113 3.86 -0.84 5.24
N TYR A 114 2.63 -0.32 5.18
CA TYR A 114 1.78 -0.51 4.02
C TYR A 114 2.09 0.54 2.96
N LEU A 115 2.18 0.10 1.71
CA LEU A 115 2.34 0.93 0.52
C LEU A 115 1.29 0.49 -0.50
N ASP A 116 0.44 1.40 -0.98
CA ASP A 116 -0.43 1.12 -2.12
C ASP A 116 0.43 0.80 -3.36
N ILE A 117 -0.10 -0.08 -4.21
CA ILE A 117 0.66 -0.63 -5.34
C ILE A 117 1.01 0.42 -6.40
N ASP A 118 0.32 1.55 -6.40
CA ASP A 118 0.55 2.73 -7.23
C ASP A 118 1.49 3.75 -6.59
N THR A 119 2.29 3.33 -5.60
CA THR A 119 3.38 4.13 -5.04
C THR A 119 4.72 3.76 -5.66
N MET A 120 5.67 4.70 -5.63
CA MET A 120 7.06 4.50 -6.03
C MET A 120 7.99 5.18 -5.03
N VAL A 121 8.93 4.42 -4.49
CA VAL A 121 9.90 4.88 -3.49
C VAL A 121 11.14 5.45 -4.19
N VAL A 122 11.45 6.71 -3.92
CA VAL A 122 12.56 7.43 -4.57
C VAL A 122 13.72 7.73 -3.62
N GLN A 123 13.53 7.54 -2.31
CA GLN A 123 14.58 7.58 -1.27
C GLN A 123 14.32 6.48 -0.25
N ASN A 124 15.34 6.06 0.49
CA ASN A 124 15.16 5.06 1.54
C ASN A 124 14.18 5.58 2.62
N ILE A 125 13.26 4.72 3.05
CA ILE A 125 12.17 5.02 4.01
C ILE A 125 12.16 4.04 5.19
N ASP A 126 13.26 3.32 5.43
CA ASP A 126 13.35 2.32 6.51
C ASP A 126 13.17 2.95 7.90
N ASP A 127 13.42 4.26 8.04
CA ASP A 127 13.17 5.03 9.25
C ASP A 127 11.69 5.04 9.68
N LEU A 128 10.76 4.71 8.77
CA LEU A 128 9.35 4.52 9.10
C LEU A 128 9.11 3.35 10.07
N PHE A 129 9.98 2.34 10.10
CA PHE A 129 9.86 1.23 11.05
C PHE A 129 10.09 1.66 12.51
N GLU A 130 10.62 2.85 12.75
CA GLU A 130 10.74 3.42 14.11
C GLU A 130 9.46 4.11 14.57
N LYS A 131 8.54 4.42 13.66
CA LYS A 131 7.32 5.21 13.96
C LYS A 131 6.23 4.35 14.63
N PRO A 132 5.35 4.94 15.47
CA PRO A 132 4.21 4.24 16.07
C PRO A 132 3.05 4.02 15.09
N GLU A 133 2.16 3.07 15.40
CA GLU A 133 0.85 2.95 14.73
C GLU A 133 -0.14 3.97 15.32
N LEU A 134 -1.05 4.57 14.55
CA LEU A 134 -1.11 4.61 13.08
C LEU A 134 -0.31 5.84 12.62
N ASN A 135 0.73 5.67 11.80
CA ASN A 135 1.45 6.82 11.22
C ASN A 135 1.15 6.93 9.73
N ALA A 136 0.62 8.06 9.29
CA ALA A 136 0.28 8.28 7.89
C ALA A 136 0.35 9.77 7.54
N ALA A 137 0.53 10.09 6.26
CA ALA A 137 0.52 11.49 5.81
C ALA A 137 -0.92 12.02 5.72
N LEU A 138 -1.10 13.32 5.91
CA LEU A 138 -2.40 13.97 5.72
C LEU A 138 -2.79 14.04 4.24
N ASP A 139 -4.07 13.86 3.97
CA ASP A 139 -4.73 14.13 2.69
C ASP A 139 -5.50 15.46 2.75
N ILE A 140 -6.00 15.90 1.59
CA ILE A 140 -6.96 17.00 1.51
C ILE A 140 -8.18 16.68 2.38
N GLY A 141 -8.60 17.64 3.20
CA GLY A 141 -9.75 17.48 4.11
C GLY A 141 -9.40 17.06 5.53
N GLY A 142 -8.10 16.96 5.88
CA GLY A 142 -7.65 16.80 7.26
C GLY A 142 -7.72 15.38 7.81
N VAL A 143 -7.99 14.39 6.95
CA VAL A 143 -7.90 12.95 7.24
C VAL A 143 -6.54 12.41 6.78
N VAL A 144 -6.09 11.27 7.30
CA VAL A 144 -4.87 10.64 6.77
C VAL A 144 -5.15 9.87 5.49
N ASN A 145 -4.20 9.90 4.57
CA ASN A 145 -4.22 9.08 3.35
C ASN A 145 -3.75 7.65 3.67
N THR A 146 -4.53 6.63 3.29
CA THR A 146 -4.22 5.22 3.57
C THR A 146 -3.42 4.51 2.47
N GLY A 147 -2.79 5.27 1.58
CA GLY A 147 -1.85 4.74 0.59
C GLY A 147 -0.44 4.51 1.14
N VAL A 148 -0.06 5.18 2.22
CA VAL A 148 1.18 4.92 2.95
C VAL A 148 0.92 5.04 4.44
N PHE A 149 1.12 3.96 5.19
CA PHE A 149 1.00 4.02 6.64
C PHE A 149 1.79 2.95 7.38
N VAL A 150 2.12 3.24 8.64
CA VAL A 150 2.73 2.31 9.58
C VAL A 150 1.65 1.65 10.42
N ALA A 151 1.66 0.32 10.47
CA ALA A 151 0.74 -0.49 11.27
C ALA A 151 1.46 -1.55 12.11
N GLN A 152 0.79 -2.01 13.16
CA GLN A 152 1.21 -3.12 14.00
C GLN A 152 0.21 -4.25 13.83
N SER A 153 0.70 -5.44 13.45
CA SER A 153 -0.19 -6.58 13.34
C SER A 153 -0.63 -7.03 14.73
N LEU A 154 -1.92 -6.88 15.01
CA LEU A 154 -2.53 -7.28 16.27
C LEU A 154 -3.90 -7.90 15.98
N LEU A 155 -4.02 -9.20 16.30
CA LEU A 155 -5.24 -9.97 16.03
C LEU A 155 -6.48 -9.36 16.72
N LYS A 156 -6.30 -8.72 17.89
CA LYS A 156 -7.36 -7.96 18.56
C LYS A 156 -7.86 -6.81 17.66
N THR A 157 -6.97 -5.98 17.12
CA THR A 157 -7.31 -4.89 16.21
C THR A 157 -8.03 -5.43 14.97
N PHE A 158 -7.52 -6.52 14.37
CA PHE A 158 -8.17 -7.17 13.23
C PHE A 158 -9.60 -7.62 13.56
N ASN A 159 -9.80 -8.34 14.65
CA ASN A 159 -11.11 -8.84 15.05
C ASN A 159 -12.09 -7.69 15.35
N ASP A 160 -11.63 -6.64 16.02
CA ASP A 160 -12.41 -5.43 16.31
C ASP A 160 -12.85 -4.75 15.00
N MET A 161 -11.92 -4.56 14.04
CA MET A 161 -12.23 -4.01 12.71
C MET A 161 -13.19 -4.91 11.93
N MET A 162 -13.01 -6.23 11.95
CA MET A 162 -13.88 -7.16 11.24
C MET A 162 -15.30 -7.21 11.81
N LEU A 163 -15.44 -7.07 13.14
CA LEU A 163 -16.74 -6.96 13.79
C LEU A 163 -17.45 -5.67 13.37
N LEU A 164 -16.73 -4.54 13.40
CA LEU A 164 -17.24 -3.25 12.94
C LEU A 164 -17.62 -3.27 11.46
N TYR A 165 -16.77 -3.85 10.59
CA TYR A 165 -17.04 -4.01 9.17
C TYR A 165 -18.31 -4.83 8.91
N LYS A 166 -18.57 -5.87 9.71
CA LYS A 166 -19.78 -6.69 9.60
C LYS A 166 -21.03 -5.98 10.10
N MET A 167 -20.90 -5.13 11.11
CA MET A 167 -22.03 -4.45 11.78
C MET A 167 -22.36 -3.09 11.16
N SER A 168 -21.41 -2.43 10.48
CA SER A 168 -21.61 -1.07 9.98
C SER A 168 -22.53 -1.06 8.76
N SER A 169 -23.73 -0.52 8.91
CA SER A 169 -24.59 -0.06 7.81
C SER A 169 -24.30 1.41 7.41
N SER A 170 -23.32 2.04 8.05
CA SER A 170 -23.06 3.48 7.93
C SER A 170 -22.54 3.85 6.54
N SER A 171 -23.18 4.83 5.91
CA SER A 171 -22.78 5.41 4.62
C SER A 171 -21.40 6.09 4.63
N TYR A 172 -20.84 6.36 5.81
CA TYR A 172 -19.55 7.05 5.98
C TYR A 172 -18.34 6.14 5.69
N ASN A 173 -18.47 4.82 5.86
CA ASN A 173 -17.36 3.85 5.78
C ASN A 173 -17.37 3.06 4.45
N ARG A 174 -17.46 3.74 3.30
CA ARG A 174 -17.60 3.06 1.99
C ARG A 174 -16.28 2.69 1.31
N ASP A 175 -15.15 3.15 1.84
CA ASP A 175 -13.80 2.85 1.35
C ASP A 175 -12.85 2.64 2.53
N ASP A 176 -11.67 2.07 2.25
CA ASP A 176 -10.67 1.75 3.27
C ASP A 176 -10.15 2.99 4.00
N GLN A 177 -9.95 4.11 3.29
CA GLN A 177 -9.43 5.34 3.88
C GLN A 177 -10.36 5.87 4.96
N ARG A 178 -11.66 5.98 4.65
CA ARG A 178 -12.67 6.44 5.60
C ARG A 178 -12.81 5.48 6.77
N PHE A 179 -12.86 4.18 6.50
CA PHE A 179 -13.01 3.17 7.54
C PHE A 179 -11.84 3.17 8.53
N ILE A 180 -10.60 3.17 8.04
CA ILE A 180 -9.39 3.17 8.86
C ILE A 180 -9.30 4.47 9.68
N ASN A 181 -9.54 5.63 9.06
CA ASN A 181 -9.58 6.91 9.78
C ASN A 181 -10.63 6.87 10.89
N TRP A 182 -11.85 6.40 10.61
CA TRP A 182 -12.91 6.31 11.61
C TRP A 182 -12.52 5.37 12.75
N TYR A 183 -11.99 4.19 12.46
CA TYR A 183 -11.57 3.21 13.48
C TYR A 183 -10.51 3.80 14.43
N PHE A 184 -9.42 4.35 13.87
CA PHE A 184 -8.32 4.90 14.67
C PHE A 184 -8.64 6.25 15.33
N THR A 185 -9.73 6.92 14.92
CA THR A 185 -10.23 8.12 15.61
C THR A 185 -11.14 7.77 16.80
N ASN A 186 -11.92 6.68 16.70
CA ASN A 186 -12.96 6.35 17.68
C ASN A 186 -12.58 5.23 18.66
N SER A 187 -11.48 4.51 18.43
CA SER A 187 -11.03 3.47 19.36
C SER A 187 -10.33 4.10 20.57
N SER A 188 -10.70 3.67 21.78
CA SER A 188 -10.34 4.32 23.05
C SER A 188 -8.84 4.40 23.36
N ASN A 189 -8.00 3.66 22.62
CA ASN A 189 -6.55 3.60 22.79
C ASN A 189 -5.77 3.84 21.49
N SER A 190 -6.43 4.30 20.43
CA SER A 190 -5.76 4.61 19.17
C SER A 190 -5.40 6.09 19.08
N LYS A 191 -4.22 6.37 18.54
CA LYS A 191 -3.81 7.73 18.17
C LYS A 191 -3.28 7.72 16.75
N ILE A 192 -3.78 8.66 15.95
CA ILE A 192 -3.22 8.94 14.63
C ILE A 192 -2.01 9.85 14.81
N HIS A 193 -0.90 9.42 14.24
CA HIS A 193 0.34 10.17 14.13
C HIS A 193 0.54 10.58 12.66
N TYR A 194 1.19 11.72 12.45
CA TYR A 194 1.29 12.32 11.13
C TYR A 194 2.69 12.17 10.57
N LEU A 195 2.78 11.56 9.39
CA LEU A 195 3.99 11.57 8.60
C LEU A 195 4.13 12.91 7.88
N PRO A 196 5.37 13.39 7.71
CA PRO A 196 5.65 14.44 6.75
C PRO A 196 5.14 14.05 5.37
N LEU A 197 4.64 15.02 4.62
CA LEU A 197 3.99 14.79 3.34
C LEU A 197 4.97 14.17 2.29
N GLU A 198 6.30 14.23 2.49
CA GLU A 198 7.30 13.58 1.62
C GLU A 198 7.19 12.06 1.57
N TYR A 199 6.61 11.45 2.61
CA TYR A 199 6.36 10.02 2.67
C TYR A 199 5.07 9.60 1.94
N ASN A 200 4.30 10.54 1.39
CA ASN A 200 3.12 10.20 0.58
C ASN A 200 2.76 11.38 -0.35
N ARG A 201 3.63 11.64 -1.33
CA ARG A 201 3.42 12.75 -2.28
C ARG A 201 2.43 12.36 -3.36
N ILE A 202 1.19 12.85 -3.24
CA ILE A 202 0.12 12.60 -4.20
C ILE A 202 0.39 13.31 -5.53
N SER A 203 0.42 12.57 -6.65
CA SER A 203 0.84 13.10 -7.95
C SER A 203 -0.11 14.13 -8.58
N TRP A 204 -1.40 14.11 -8.23
CA TRP A 204 -2.37 15.09 -8.76
C TRP A 204 -2.29 16.45 -8.05
N HIS A 205 -1.48 16.60 -7.00
CA HIS A 205 -1.22 17.88 -6.32
C HIS A 205 -0.29 18.81 -7.13
N LYS A 206 -0.02 18.50 -8.40
CA LYS A 206 0.85 19.28 -9.28
C LYS A 206 0.43 20.74 -9.49
N ASP A 207 -0.85 21.07 -9.27
CA ASP A 207 -1.38 22.42 -9.49
C ASP A 207 -1.25 23.32 -8.24
N TYR A 208 -0.66 22.84 -7.13
CA TYR A 208 -0.40 23.67 -5.95
C TYR A 208 0.87 24.52 -6.12
N GLN A 209 0.85 25.75 -5.61
CA GLN A 209 1.94 26.74 -5.76
C GLN A 209 3.30 26.27 -5.23
N ILE A 210 3.32 25.37 -4.25
CA ILE A 210 4.54 24.84 -3.62
C ILE A 210 5.02 23.52 -4.25
N TRP A 211 4.44 23.11 -5.38
CA TRP A 211 4.66 21.79 -5.96
C TRP A 211 6.14 21.49 -6.23
N ASP A 212 6.91 22.44 -6.76
CA ASP A 212 8.32 22.23 -7.12
C ASP A 212 9.20 21.92 -5.92
N GLU A 213 9.03 22.62 -4.81
CA GLU A 213 9.75 22.38 -3.56
C GLU A 213 9.32 21.05 -2.92
N VAL A 214 8.01 20.79 -2.96
CA VAL A 214 7.37 19.59 -2.39
C VAL A 214 7.80 18.32 -3.14
N GLN A 215 7.88 18.36 -4.47
CA GLN A 215 8.28 17.20 -5.29
C GLN A 215 9.79 16.90 -5.18
N ALA A 216 10.63 17.94 -5.01
CA ALA A 216 12.07 17.78 -4.87
C ALA A 216 12.44 16.98 -3.61
N GLN A 217 11.63 17.11 -2.55
CA GLN A 217 11.82 16.42 -1.27
C GLN A 217 11.11 15.07 -1.19
N ALA A 218 10.44 14.62 -2.25
CA ALA A 218 9.69 13.37 -2.22
C ALA A 218 10.57 12.18 -1.81
N LYS A 219 10.10 11.39 -0.85
CA LYS A 219 10.62 10.05 -0.53
C LYS A 219 9.75 8.97 -1.16
N ILE A 220 8.44 9.20 -1.22
CA ILE A 220 7.46 8.34 -1.89
C ILE A 220 6.58 9.20 -2.80
N ILE A 221 6.45 8.80 -4.05
CA ILE A 221 5.48 9.34 -5.00
C ILE A 221 4.29 8.39 -5.04
N HIS A 222 3.10 8.90 -4.76
CA HIS A 222 1.86 8.14 -4.82
C HIS A 222 1.07 8.60 -6.05
N PHE A 223 1.00 7.74 -7.06
CA PHE A 223 0.30 8.00 -8.31
C PHE A 223 -1.21 7.81 -8.14
N ALA A 224 -1.79 8.40 -7.09
CA ALA A 224 -3.20 8.23 -6.76
C ALA A 224 -4.11 8.71 -7.91
N GLY A 225 -5.35 8.22 -7.96
CA GLY A 225 -6.38 8.75 -8.86
C GLY A 225 -6.65 7.84 -10.06
N LYS A 226 -7.43 8.33 -11.03
CA LYS A 226 -7.85 7.52 -12.18
C LYS A 226 -6.78 7.41 -13.27
N SER A 227 -5.93 8.42 -13.38
CA SER A 227 -4.95 8.55 -14.45
C SER A 227 -3.57 8.16 -13.93
N LYS A 228 -3.09 7.00 -14.36
CA LYS A 228 -1.83 6.42 -13.90
C LYS A 228 -0.77 6.49 -14.99
N PRO A 229 0.53 6.52 -14.65
CA PRO A 229 1.59 6.57 -15.66
C PRO A 229 1.50 5.45 -16.71
N TRP A 230 1.18 4.22 -16.30
CA TRP A 230 1.03 3.08 -17.22
C TRP A 230 -0.17 3.22 -18.16
N SER A 231 -1.26 3.86 -17.73
CA SER A 231 -2.43 4.09 -18.58
C SER A 231 -2.07 4.91 -19.83
N PHE A 232 -1.12 5.84 -19.72
CA PHE A 232 -0.66 6.66 -20.84
C PHE A 232 0.50 6.04 -21.61
N PHE A 233 1.30 5.20 -20.96
CA PHE A 233 2.41 4.52 -21.61
C PHE A 233 1.93 3.54 -22.69
N TYR A 234 0.85 2.80 -22.40
CA TYR A 234 0.28 1.84 -23.36
C TYR A 234 -0.73 2.44 -24.33
N MET A 235 -1.32 3.59 -23.99
CA MET A 235 -2.30 4.28 -24.84
C MET A 235 -1.96 5.78 -24.97
N PRO A 236 -1.54 6.26 -26.15
CA PRO A 236 -1.24 7.67 -26.36
C PRO A 236 -2.49 8.52 -26.08
N HIS A 237 -2.43 9.37 -25.06
CA HIS A 237 -3.52 10.28 -24.72
C HIS A 237 -3.11 11.71 -25.07
N ARG A 238 -3.95 12.42 -25.84
CA ARG A 238 -3.67 13.79 -26.33
C ARG A 238 -3.43 14.84 -25.23
N ASN A 239 -3.77 14.54 -23.98
CA ASN A 239 -3.69 15.46 -22.85
C ASN A 239 -3.06 14.78 -21.61
N TRP A 240 -2.09 13.88 -21.77
CA TRP A 240 -1.50 13.15 -20.64
C TRP A 240 -0.84 14.11 -19.63
N GLU A 241 -0.24 15.20 -20.12
CA GLU A 241 0.41 16.26 -19.34
C GLU A 241 -0.56 17.04 -18.43
N ARG A 242 -1.87 17.00 -18.73
CA ARG A 242 -2.89 17.56 -17.84
C ARG A 242 -3.14 16.68 -16.62
N ASN A 243 -2.82 15.40 -16.72
CA ASN A 243 -3.15 14.39 -15.71
C ASN A 243 -1.95 13.97 -14.88
N ILE A 244 -0.74 14.02 -15.43
CA ILE A 244 0.51 13.65 -14.75
C ILE A 244 1.60 14.68 -15.07
N GLU A 245 2.36 15.06 -14.05
CA GLU A 245 3.52 15.93 -14.20
C GLU A 245 4.68 15.19 -14.91
N GLY A 246 5.35 15.88 -15.83
CA GLY A 246 6.34 15.29 -16.73
C GLY A 246 7.56 14.68 -16.03
N GLN A 247 8.10 15.33 -14.99
CA GLN A 247 9.22 14.81 -14.20
C GLN A 247 8.82 13.54 -13.44
N LEU A 248 7.63 13.50 -12.82
CA LEU A 248 7.13 12.31 -12.15
C LEU A 248 6.91 11.15 -13.12
N PHE A 249 6.32 11.43 -14.29
CA PHE A 249 6.18 10.44 -15.36
C PHE A 249 7.55 9.92 -15.82
N TYR A 250 8.53 10.80 -15.98
CA TYR A 250 9.89 10.41 -16.36
C TYR A 250 10.57 9.53 -15.31
N LYS A 251 10.46 9.87 -14.02
CA LYS A 251 10.94 9.02 -12.92
C LYS A 251 10.29 7.63 -12.96
N TRP A 252 8.97 7.57 -13.16
CA TRP A 252 8.25 6.30 -13.31
C TRP A 252 8.76 5.50 -14.51
N LYS A 253 8.89 6.15 -15.68
CA LYS A 253 9.36 5.51 -16.91
C LYS A 253 10.77 4.94 -16.75
N GLN A 254 11.68 5.67 -16.11
CA GLN A 254 13.04 5.18 -15.81
C GLN A 254 12.99 3.90 -14.96
N MET A 255 12.15 3.87 -13.92
CA MET A 255 12.00 2.68 -13.08
C MET A 255 11.39 1.51 -13.86
N PHE A 256 10.37 1.76 -14.69
CA PHE A 256 9.80 0.77 -15.58
C PHE A 256 10.84 0.17 -16.52
N GLU A 257 11.70 0.99 -17.15
CA GLU A 257 12.77 0.51 -18.02
C GLU A 257 13.80 -0.37 -17.26
N ILE A 258 14.11 -0.05 -16.00
CA ILE A 258 14.97 -0.87 -15.14
C ILE A 258 14.33 -2.24 -14.88
N VAL A 259 13.04 -2.27 -14.54
CA VAL A 259 12.27 -3.50 -14.34
C VAL A 259 12.31 -4.36 -15.62
N GLN A 260 11.99 -3.78 -16.77
CA GLN A 260 11.94 -4.49 -18.05
C GLN A 260 13.30 -5.08 -18.45
N LYS A 261 14.41 -4.35 -18.22
CA LYS A 261 15.77 -4.88 -18.46
C LYS A 261 16.08 -6.08 -17.56
N THR A 262 15.64 -6.02 -16.30
CA THR A 262 15.89 -7.09 -15.32
C THR A 262 15.11 -8.36 -15.68
N ILE A 263 13.88 -8.23 -16.17
CA ILE A 263 13.06 -9.37 -16.63
C ILE A 263 13.69 -10.04 -17.86
N LYS A 264 14.13 -9.25 -18.86
CA LYS A 264 14.71 -9.78 -20.11
C LYS A 264 16.04 -10.50 -19.93
N GLN A 265 16.81 -10.21 -18.90
CA GLN A 265 18.09 -10.89 -18.63
C GLN A 265 17.93 -12.32 -18.09
N LYS A 266 16.70 -12.76 -17.78
CA LYS A 266 16.41 -14.10 -17.23
C LYS A 266 15.62 -15.02 -18.17
N GLY A 267 15.07 -14.50 -19.26
CA GLY A 267 14.32 -15.28 -20.26
C GLY A 267 15.23 -15.76 -21.37
#